data_AF-A0A5C7P789-F1
#
_entry.id   AF-A0A5C7P789-F1
#
_cell.length_a   1.000
_cell.length_b   1.000
_cell.length_c   1.000
_cell.angle_alpha   90.00
_cell.angle_beta   90.00
_cell.angle_gamma   90.00
#
_symmetry.space_group_name_H-M   'P 1'
#
loop_
_entity.id
_entity.type
_entity.pdbx_description
1 polymer ?
#
loop_
_entity_poly.entity_id
_entity_poly.type
_entity_poly.pdbx_seq_one_letter_code
_entity_poly.pdbx_strand_id
1 'polypeptide(L)'
;MADDTHSQAHRIPARIAAGDAVCVIGLGRFGSSVALGLMDAGVEVLGIDSDITIVDSLADHLTFAAQADSTSMEALQQLAVPEFDKVVVGIGANLSASVLTVSHLIDFGVPQVWAKAVTDDHARILRQLGLTNVIQPEAQIGAQLAQQISQPSGSDKRSE
;
A
#
# COMPACT_ATOMS: atom_id res chain seq x y z
N MET A 1 -7.76 39.48 -7.88
CA MET A 1 -7.46 38.96 -6.54
C MET A 1 -8.25 37.67 -6.41
N ALA A 2 -7.73 36.59 -7.00
CA ALA A 2 -8.41 35.31 -7.13
C ALA A 2 -7.58 34.26 -6.41
N ASP A 3 -8.19 33.70 -5.37
CA ASP A 3 -8.01 32.38 -4.76
C ASP A 3 -6.60 31.73 -4.78
N ASP A 4 -5.81 32.01 -3.73
CA ASP A 4 -4.54 31.33 -3.43
C ASP A 4 -4.73 30.04 -2.58
N THR A 5 -5.97 29.65 -2.26
CA THR A 5 -6.23 28.53 -1.34
C THR A 5 -6.14 27.17 -2.05
N HIS A 6 -6.48 27.11 -3.34
CA HIS A 6 -6.39 25.88 -4.15
C HIS A 6 -4.97 25.48 -4.57
N SER A 7 -3.97 26.36 -4.41
CA SER A 7 -2.60 26.12 -4.88
C SER A 7 -1.71 25.36 -3.88
N GLN A 8 -2.09 25.31 -2.59
CA GLN A 8 -1.24 24.70 -1.57
C GLN A 8 -1.34 23.17 -1.50
N ALA A 9 -2.51 22.59 -1.75
CA ALA A 9 -2.72 21.14 -1.64
C ALA A 9 -1.89 20.34 -2.67
N HIS A 10 -1.67 20.89 -3.87
CA HIS A 10 -0.88 20.23 -4.92
C HIS A 10 0.64 20.20 -4.62
N ARG A 11 1.13 21.09 -3.75
CA ARG A 11 2.57 21.18 -3.44
C ARG A 11 3.01 20.23 -2.33
N ILE A 12 2.10 19.70 -1.53
CA ILE A 12 2.45 18.85 -0.38
C ILE A 12 2.82 17.42 -0.84
N PRO A 13 2.02 16.73 -1.68
CA PRO A 13 2.36 15.39 -2.15
C PRO A 13 3.66 15.36 -2.94
N ALA A 14 3.86 16.30 -3.88
CA ALA A 14 5.09 16.39 -4.68
C ALA A 14 6.34 16.64 -3.84
N ARG A 15 6.24 17.38 -2.72
CA ARG A 15 7.38 17.59 -1.81
C ARG A 15 7.74 16.34 -1.02
N ILE A 16 6.75 15.54 -0.65
CA ILE A 16 6.95 14.28 0.07
C ILE A 16 7.46 13.20 -0.90
N ALA A 17 6.95 13.17 -2.12
CA ALA A 17 7.37 12.25 -3.19
C ALA A 17 8.85 12.41 -3.58
N ALA A 18 9.39 13.64 -3.50
CA ALA A 18 10.82 13.91 -3.73
C ALA A 18 11.75 13.38 -2.62
N GLY A 19 11.20 12.86 -1.51
CA GLY A 19 11.94 12.20 -0.43
C GLY A 19 11.78 10.67 -0.46
N ASP A 20 12.29 9.98 0.57
CA ASP A 20 12.21 8.52 0.71
C ASP A 20 10.80 7.99 1.08
N ALA A 21 9.77 8.81 0.86
CA ALA A 21 8.39 8.53 1.25
C ALA A 21 7.76 7.40 0.44
N VAL A 22 6.71 6.80 1.01
CA VAL A 22 6.00 5.67 0.41
C VAL A 22 4.53 6.02 0.21
N CYS A 23 4.01 5.72 -0.98
CA CYS A 23 2.57 5.80 -1.24
C CYS A 23 1.91 4.45 -0.96
N VAL A 24 0.83 4.44 -0.18
CA VAL A 24 0.05 3.25 0.16
C VAL A 24 -1.39 3.43 -0.34
N ILE A 25 -1.76 2.67 -1.38
CA ILE A 25 -3.07 2.71 -2.02
C ILE A 25 -3.92 1.53 -1.53
N GLY A 26 -5.09 1.82 -0.96
CA GLY A 26 -5.96 0.85 -0.30
C GLY A 26 -5.57 0.67 1.17
N LEU A 27 -6.25 1.40 2.06
CA LEU A 27 -6.01 1.50 3.50
C LEU A 27 -6.91 0.56 4.31
N GLY A 28 -7.35 -0.55 3.72
CA GLY A 28 -7.95 -1.66 4.47
C GLY A 28 -6.97 -2.28 5.48
N ARG A 29 -7.34 -3.40 6.10
CA ARG A 29 -6.55 -4.03 7.20
C ARG A 29 -5.06 -4.21 6.89
N PHE A 30 -4.71 -4.59 5.66
CA PHE A 30 -3.31 -4.79 5.27
C PHE A 30 -2.61 -3.46 5.01
N GLY A 31 -3.17 -2.60 4.14
CA GLY A 31 -2.54 -1.34 3.77
C GLY A 31 -2.38 -0.38 4.95
N SER A 32 -3.39 -0.26 5.82
CA SER A 32 -3.27 0.53 7.06
C SER A 32 -2.17 0.00 7.98
N SER A 33 -2.07 -1.32 8.17
CA SER A 33 -0.99 -1.92 8.96
C SER A 33 0.39 -1.65 8.39
N VAL A 34 0.54 -1.64 7.05
CA VAL A 34 1.80 -1.29 6.38
C VAL A 34 2.09 0.20 6.56
N ALA A 35 1.10 1.07 6.31
CA ALA A 35 1.23 2.51 6.42
C ALA A 35 1.65 2.93 7.84
N LEU A 36 0.98 2.42 8.87
CA LEU A 36 1.31 2.71 10.26
C LEU A 36 2.71 2.17 10.64
N GLY A 37 3.06 0.96 10.21
CA GLY A 37 4.40 0.42 10.46
C GLY A 37 5.52 1.22 9.79
N LEU A 38 5.26 1.81 8.61
CA LEU A 38 6.18 2.73 7.95
C LEU A 38 6.31 4.05 8.73
N MET A 39 5.19 4.62 9.20
CA MET A 39 5.20 5.81 10.05
C MET A 39 5.98 5.58 11.35
N ASP A 40 5.79 4.43 12.01
CA ASP A 40 6.53 4.03 13.22
C ASP A 40 8.04 3.88 12.96
N ALA A 41 8.41 3.50 11.74
CA ALA A 41 9.80 3.43 11.29
C ALA A 41 10.39 4.79 10.86
N GLY A 42 9.62 5.88 10.96
CA GLY A 42 10.03 7.23 10.58
C GLY A 42 10.00 7.51 9.07
N VAL A 43 9.28 6.69 8.30
CA VAL A 43 9.07 6.89 6.85
C VAL A 43 7.79 7.69 6.65
N GLU A 44 7.86 8.75 5.84
CA GLU A 44 6.67 9.53 5.48
C GLU A 44 5.75 8.73 4.56
N VAL A 45 4.44 8.84 4.80
CA VAL A 45 3.43 8.05 4.07
C VAL A 45 2.34 8.94 3.49
N LEU A 46 2.10 8.74 2.18
CA LEU A 46 0.86 9.13 1.50
C LEU A 46 -0.10 7.93 1.53
N GLY A 47 -1.17 8.00 2.32
CA GLY A 47 -2.24 7.01 2.31
C GLY A 47 -3.36 7.41 1.34
N ILE A 48 -3.82 6.49 0.51
CA ILE A 48 -4.94 6.70 -0.42
C ILE A 48 -5.98 5.60 -0.22
N ASP A 49 -7.25 5.97 -0.05
CA ASP A 49 -8.36 5.02 -0.15
C ASP A 49 -9.57 5.66 -0.86
N SER A 50 -10.47 4.84 -1.38
CA SER A 50 -11.73 5.32 -1.97
C SER A 50 -12.79 5.67 -0.90
N ASP A 51 -12.70 5.06 0.29
CA ASP A 51 -13.63 5.29 1.40
C ASP A 51 -13.12 6.42 2.30
N ILE A 52 -13.83 7.55 2.29
CA ILE A 52 -13.53 8.71 3.13
C ILE A 52 -13.51 8.36 4.62
N THR A 53 -14.31 7.40 5.07
CA THR A 53 -14.36 6.99 6.48
C THR A 53 -13.02 6.40 6.92
N ILE A 54 -12.39 5.62 6.05
CA ILE A 54 -11.07 5.03 6.31
C ILE A 54 -10.01 6.14 6.30
N VAL A 55 -10.07 7.04 5.32
CA VAL A 55 -9.15 8.18 5.20
C VAL A 55 -9.18 9.05 6.46
N ASP A 56 -10.37 9.47 6.89
CA ASP A 56 -10.56 10.32 8.07
C ASP A 56 -10.02 9.64 9.33
N SER A 57 -10.20 8.32 9.46
CA SER A 57 -9.71 7.56 10.62
C SER A 57 -8.19 7.46 10.70
N LEU A 58 -7.47 7.70 9.60
CA LEU A 58 -6.01 7.59 9.50
C LEU A 58 -5.32 8.95 9.27
N ALA A 59 -6.08 10.02 9.05
CA ALA A 59 -5.54 11.35 8.72
C ALA A 59 -4.57 11.89 9.78
N ASP A 60 -4.84 11.63 11.07
CA ASP A 60 -3.97 12.06 12.17
C ASP A 60 -2.77 11.13 12.40
N HIS A 61 -2.69 10.01 11.68
CA HIS A 61 -1.67 8.98 11.86
C HIS A 61 -0.67 8.89 10.70
N LEU A 62 -1.00 9.47 9.54
CA LEU A 62 -0.17 9.45 8.34
C LEU A 62 0.36 10.85 8.03
N THR A 63 1.45 10.96 7.27
CA THR A 63 1.95 12.26 6.80
C THR A 63 0.89 12.97 5.94
N PHE A 64 0.21 12.20 5.09
CA PHE A 64 -0.96 12.66 4.35
C PHE A 64 -1.91 11.50 4.09
N ALA A 65 -3.21 11.76 4.16
CA ALA A 65 -4.24 10.81 3.77
C ALA A 65 -5.20 11.48 2.78
N ALA A 66 -5.57 10.79 1.70
CA ALA A 66 -6.42 11.33 0.65
C ALA A 66 -7.49 10.34 0.23
N GLN A 67 -8.69 10.85 -0.01
CA GLN A 67 -9.72 10.09 -0.70
C GLN A 67 -9.51 10.19 -2.22
N ALA A 68 -9.32 9.06 -2.90
CA ALA A 68 -9.27 9.01 -4.35
C ALA A 68 -9.63 7.65 -4.93
N ASP A 69 -10.16 7.66 -6.14
CA ASP A 69 -10.31 6.45 -6.96
C ASP A 69 -9.00 6.17 -7.70
N SER A 70 -8.27 5.15 -7.25
CA SER A 70 -6.99 4.75 -7.85
C SER A 70 -7.11 4.12 -9.23
N THR A 71 -8.32 3.84 -9.71
CA THR A 71 -8.56 3.42 -11.10
C THR A 71 -8.56 4.60 -12.07
N SER A 72 -8.63 5.83 -11.56
CA SER A 72 -8.48 7.06 -12.34
C SER A 72 -7.02 7.48 -12.41
N MET A 73 -6.45 7.42 -13.62
CA MET A 73 -5.09 7.90 -13.88
C MET A 73 -4.93 9.39 -13.52
N GLU A 74 -5.96 10.20 -13.80
CA GLU A 74 -5.96 11.63 -13.46
C GLU A 74 -5.91 11.85 -11.94
N ALA A 75 -6.66 11.07 -11.15
CA ALA A 75 -6.63 11.19 -9.69
C ALA A 75 -5.25 10.84 -9.11
N LEU A 76 -4.59 9.80 -9.63
CA LEU A 76 -3.23 9.44 -9.24
C LEU A 76 -2.21 10.53 -9.60
N GLN A 77 -2.36 11.17 -10.76
CA GLN A 77 -1.51 12.30 -11.18
C GLN A 77 -1.71 13.53 -10.28
N GLN A 78 -2.96 13.87 -9.93
CA GLN A 78 -3.26 15.00 -9.05
C GLN A 78 -2.69 14.83 -7.63
N LEU A 79 -2.46 13.59 -7.21
CA LEU A 79 -1.81 13.23 -5.94
C LEU A 79 -0.29 13.01 -6.08
N ALA A 80 0.30 13.33 -7.23
CA ALA A 80 1.72 13.16 -7.54
C ALA A 80 2.22 11.71 -7.38
N VAL A 81 1.34 10.70 -7.48
CA VAL A 81 1.73 9.28 -7.37
C VAL A 81 2.83 8.88 -8.36
N PRO A 82 2.87 9.38 -9.62
CA PRO A 82 3.97 9.07 -10.55
C PRO A 82 5.37 9.52 -10.06
N GLU A 83 5.44 10.41 -9.08
CA GLU A 83 6.71 10.91 -8.53
C GLU A 83 7.28 10.02 -7.42
N PHE A 84 6.53 9.01 -6.95
CA PHE A 84 6.98 8.09 -5.90
C PHE A 84 7.84 6.95 -6.45
N ASP A 85 8.96 6.67 -5.79
CA ASP A 85 9.80 5.51 -6.10
C ASP A 85 9.21 4.18 -5.58
N LYS A 86 8.44 4.25 -4.49
CA LYS A 86 7.94 3.10 -3.72
C LYS A 86 6.43 3.22 -3.51
N VAL A 87 5.67 2.25 -4.02
CA VAL A 87 4.21 2.21 -3.90
C VAL A 87 3.73 0.84 -3.42
N VAL A 88 2.82 0.83 -2.44
CA VAL A 88 2.14 -0.38 -1.96
C VAL A 88 0.67 -0.33 -2.39
N VAL A 89 0.18 -1.38 -3.05
CA VAL A 89 -1.22 -1.57 -3.41
C VAL A 89 -1.85 -2.62 -2.49
N GLY A 90 -2.60 -2.16 -1.50
CA GLY A 90 -3.29 -2.95 -0.48
C GLY A 90 -4.76 -3.30 -0.81
N ILE A 91 -5.22 -3.09 -2.04
CA ILE A 91 -6.61 -3.30 -2.45
C ILE A 91 -6.93 -4.80 -2.52
N GLY A 92 -7.85 -5.26 -1.65
CA GLY A 92 -8.28 -6.66 -1.60
C GLY A 92 -9.74 -6.92 -1.97
N ALA A 93 -10.63 -5.95 -1.74
CA ALA A 93 -12.08 -6.14 -1.93
C ALA A 93 -12.52 -6.11 -3.39
N ASN A 94 -11.74 -5.45 -4.26
CA ASN A 94 -12.02 -5.31 -5.69
C ASN A 94 -10.76 -5.65 -6.49
N LEU A 95 -10.73 -6.86 -7.06
CA LEU A 95 -9.58 -7.34 -7.86
C LEU A 95 -9.37 -6.49 -9.11
N SER A 96 -10.45 -6.07 -9.78
CA SER A 96 -10.35 -5.23 -10.98
C SER A 96 -9.70 -3.89 -10.66
N ALA A 97 -10.07 -3.27 -9.54
CA ALA A 97 -9.45 -2.02 -9.08
C ALA A 97 -7.97 -2.22 -8.72
N SER A 98 -7.61 -3.32 -8.05
CA SER A 98 -6.22 -3.68 -7.75
C SER A 98 -5.38 -3.79 -9.02
N VAL A 99 -5.83 -4.60 -9.98
CA VAL A 99 -5.13 -4.86 -11.25
C VAL A 99 -5.00 -3.58 -12.08
N LEU A 100 -6.07 -2.79 -12.19
CA LEU A 100 -6.04 -1.55 -12.96
C LEU A 100 -5.15 -0.48 -12.31
N THR A 101 -5.19 -0.36 -10.98
CA THR A 101 -4.28 0.53 -10.25
C THR A 101 -2.83 0.15 -10.52
N VAL A 102 -2.49 -1.14 -10.44
CA VAL A 102 -1.15 -1.65 -10.75
C VAL A 102 -0.74 -1.36 -12.19
N SER A 103 -1.66 -1.53 -13.16
CA SER A 103 -1.40 -1.18 -14.56
C SER A 103 -0.99 0.28 -14.71
N HIS A 104 -1.70 1.21 -14.06
CA HIS A 104 -1.36 2.64 -14.10
C HIS A 104 0.02 2.92 -13.50
N LEU A 105 0.38 2.26 -12.39
CA LEU A 105 1.70 2.42 -11.78
C LEU A 105 2.83 1.93 -12.70
N ILE A 106 2.59 0.87 -13.46
CA ILE A 106 3.52 0.39 -14.50
C ILE A 106 3.64 1.42 -15.63
N ASP A 107 2.51 1.95 -16.11
CA ASP A 107 2.50 2.96 -17.18
C ASP A 107 3.21 4.26 -16.75
N PHE A 108 3.11 4.62 -15.47
CA PHE A 108 3.86 5.73 -14.87
C PHE A 108 5.36 5.44 -14.67
N GLY A 109 5.79 4.17 -14.79
CA GLY A 109 7.18 3.78 -14.59
C GLY A 109 7.62 3.78 -13.13
N VAL A 110 6.69 3.57 -12.19
CA VAL A 110 7.01 3.50 -10.75
C VAL A 110 8.03 2.38 -10.50
N PRO A 111 9.22 2.66 -9.94
CA PRO A 111 10.31 1.70 -9.83
C PRO A 111 10.00 0.47 -8.96
N GLN A 112 9.33 0.66 -7.82
CA GLN A 112 9.07 -0.41 -6.85
C GLN A 112 7.61 -0.44 -6.44
N VAL A 113 6.89 -1.48 -6.90
CA VAL A 113 5.49 -1.72 -6.56
C VAL A 113 5.34 -3.02 -5.81
N TRP A 114 4.77 -2.96 -4.59
CA TRP A 114 4.30 -4.14 -3.85
C TRP A 114 2.78 -4.23 -3.99
N ALA A 115 2.26 -5.39 -4.37
CA ALA A 115 0.81 -5.56 -4.51
C ALA A 115 0.28 -6.73 -3.69
N LYS A 116 -0.80 -6.50 -2.95
CA LYS A 116 -1.55 -7.54 -2.25
C LYS A 116 -2.34 -8.36 -3.27
N ALA A 117 -2.13 -9.66 -3.24
CA ALA A 117 -3.01 -10.65 -3.84
C ALA A 117 -3.86 -11.33 -2.76
N VAL A 118 -5.12 -11.60 -3.11
CA VAL A 118 -6.08 -12.30 -2.23
C VAL A 118 -6.32 -13.75 -2.64
N THR A 119 -5.93 -14.11 -3.85
CA THR A 119 -6.02 -15.47 -4.41
C THR A 119 -4.80 -15.74 -5.28
N ASP A 120 -4.52 -17.03 -5.53
CA ASP A 120 -3.42 -17.43 -6.40
C ASP A 120 -3.59 -16.93 -7.86
N ASP A 121 -4.82 -16.88 -8.37
CA ASP A 121 -5.11 -16.32 -9.69
C ASP A 121 -4.83 -14.81 -9.73
N HIS A 122 -5.22 -14.06 -8.70
CA HIS A 122 -4.87 -12.64 -8.59
C HIS A 122 -3.34 -12.47 -8.53
N ALA A 123 -2.64 -13.30 -7.75
CA ALA A 123 -1.19 -13.27 -7.67
C ALA A 123 -0.53 -13.57 -9.02
N ARG A 124 -1.07 -14.54 -9.78
CA ARG A 124 -0.61 -14.90 -11.12
C ARG A 124 -0.77 -13.73 -12.09
N ILE A 125 -1.92 -13.07 -12.10
CA ILE A 125 -2.19 -11.90 -12.96
C ILE A 125 -1.19 -10.77 -12.66
N LEU A 126 -1.00 -10.43 -11.38
CA LEU A 126 -0.06 -9.37 -10.99
C LEU A 126 1.38 -9.67 -11.44
N ARG A 127 1.83 -10.93 -11.32
CA ARG A 127 3.14 -11.34 -11.82
C ARG A 127 3.24 -11.28 -13.34
N GLN A 128 2.18 -11.60 -14.07
CA GLN A 128 2.14 -11.49 -15.53
C GLN A 128 2.24 -10.04 -16.02
N LEU A 129 1.79 -9.07 -15.22
CA LEU A 129 2.02 -7.64 -15.46
C LEU A 129 3.47 -7.20 -15.19
N GLY A 130 4.33 -8.08 -14.67
CA GLY A 130 5.74 -7.79 -14.41
C GLY A 130 6.06 -7.45 -12.95
N LEU A 131 5.10 -7.52 -12.03
CA LEU A 131 5.39 -7.29 -10.61
C LEU A 131 6.21 -8.43 -10.03
N THR A 132 7.35 -8.08 -9.42
CA THR A 132 8.19 -8.99 -8.66
C THR A 132 7.70 -9.14 -7.21
N ASN A 133 7.16 -8.06 -6.64
CA ASN A 133 6.78 -8.01 -5.23
C ASN A 133 5.27 -8.26 -5.01
N VAL A 134 4.82 -9.49 -5.25
CA VAL A 134 3.43 -9.90 -5.01
C VAL A 134 3.31 -10.58 -3.64
N ILE A 135 2.48 -10.02 -2.77
CA ILE A 135 2.32 -10.45 -1.37
C ILE A 135 0.96 -11.14 -1.22
N GLN A 136 0.93 -12.32 -0.59
CA GLN A 136 -0.31 -12.99 -0.17
C GLN A 136 -0.31 -13.09 1.37
N PRO A 137 -0.69 -12.01 2.09
CA PRO A 137 -0.43 -11.90 3.53
C PRO A 137 -1.02 -13.05 4.33
N GLU A 138 -2.29 -13.39 4.07
CA GLU A 138 -3.01 -14.43 4.79
C GLU A 138 -2.41 -15.82 4.55
N ALA A 139 -2.03 -16.13 3.31
CA ALA A 139 -1.40 -17.41 2.97
C ALA A 139 0.01 -17.52 3.58
N GLN A 140 0.79 -16.44 3.54
CA GLN A 140 2.15 -16.39 4.08
C GLN A 140 2.15 -16.54 5.61
N ILE A 141 1.35 -15.76 6.32
CA ILE A 141 1.22 -15.85 7.79
C ILE A 141 0.63 -17.21 8.18
N GLY A 142 -0.36 -17.72 7.45
CA GLY A 142 -0.93 -19.04 7.70
C GLY A 142 0.11 -20.17 7.59
N ALA A 143 0.93 -20.15 6.54
CA ALA A 143 2.01 -21.12 6.36
C ALA A 143 3.08 -21.01 7.46
N GLN A 144 3.46 -19.79 7.83
CA GLN A 144 4.41 -19.55 8.92
C GLN A 144 3.89 -20.10 10.26
N LEU A 145 2.62 -19.81 10.60
CA LEU A 145 2.00 -20.29 11.82
C LEU A 145 1.89 -21.82 11.84
N ALA A 146 1.53 -22.43 10.70
CA ALA A 146 1.47 -23.90 10.59
C ALA A 146 2.83 -24.54 10.84
N GLN A 147 3.92 -23.96 10.31
CA GLN A 147 5.29 -24.42 10.58
C GLN A 147 5.65 -24.27 12.06
N GLN A 148 5.35 -23.12 12.67
CA GLN A 148 5.62 -22.87 14.08
C GLN A 148 4.90 -23.87 15.02
N ILE A 149 3.65 -24.21 14.71
CA ILE A 149 2.86 -25.17 15.51
C ILE A 149 3.32 -26.62 15.26
N SER A 150 3.75 -26.94 14.04
CA SER A 150 4.18 -28.29 13.66
C SER A 150 5.57 -28.65 14.18
N GLN A 151 6.39 -27.67 14.57
CA GLN A 151 7.64 -27.93 15.25
C GLN A 151 7.35 -28.38 16.69
N PRO A 152 7.72 -29.61 17.09
CA PRO A 152 7.55 -30.05 18.46
C PRO A 152 8.31 -29.10 19.37
N SER A 153 7.63 -28.54 20.38
CA SER A 153 8.25 -27.72 21.43
C SER A 153 9.28 -28.55 22.20
N GLY A 154 10.50 -28.59 21.67
CA GLY A 154 11.63 -29.28 22.26
C GLY A 154 12.27 -28.45 23.37
N SER A 155 11.67 -28.44 24.56
CA SER A 155 12.39 -28.28 25.82
C SER A 155 11.49 -28.57 27.03
N ASP A 156 11.08 -29.83 27.21
CA ASP A 156 10.92 -30.36 28.57
C ASP A 156 12.21 -31.14 28.89
N LYS A 157 13.25 -30.41 29.30
CA LYS A 157 14.37 -31.02 30.03
C LYS A 157 13.98 -31.05 31.50
N ARG A 158 13.16 -32.04 31.88
CA ARG A 158 13.21 -32.62 33.23
C ARG A 158 14.26 -33.72 33.27
N SER A 159 14.74 -34.01 34.47
CA SER A 159 15.87 -34.85 34.88
C SER A 159 17.23 -34.17 34.68
N GLU A 160 18.01 -33.85 35.72
CA GLU A 160 18.15 -34.45 37.07
C GLU A 160 18.23 -33.41 38.20
#